data_AF-A0A1F5FZS8-F1
#
_entry.id   AF-A0A1F5FZS8-F1
#
_cell.length_a   1.000
_cell.length_b   1.000
_cell.length_c   1.000
_cell.angle_alpha   90.00
_cell.angle_beta   90.00
_cell.angle_gamma   90.00
#
_symmetry.space_group_name_H-M   'P 1'
#
loop_
_entity.id
_entity.type
_entity.pdbx_description
1 polymer ?
#
loop_
_entity_poly.entity_id
_entity_poly.type
_entity_poly.pdbx_seq_one_letter_code
_entity_poly.pdbx_strand_id
1 'polypeptide(L)'
;MIHVIYANQEAWANKPNPREDFRKYAQELNLDINRFNKDMEDLKENINNDFALGERVGVNSTPTFFINGQKYSGVIQQGQFQQIIDSQIGKSTPESTQSPQ
;
A
#
# COMPACT_ATOMS: atom_id res chain seq x y z
N MET A 1 1.78 -12.77 -1.19
CA MET A 1 0.40 -12.31 -1.48
C MET A 1 0.36 -11.17 -2.51
N ILE A 2 0.96 -10.00 -2.23
CA ILE A 2 0.91 -8.81 -3.12
C ILE A 2 1.22 -9.10 -4.59
N HIS A 3 2.31 -9.83 -4.87
CA HIS A 3 2.68 -10.16 -6.25
C HIS A 3 1.60 -10.96 -6.98
N VAL A 4 0.97 -11.92 -6.31
CA VAL A 4 -0.09 -12.76 -6.88
C VAL A 4 -1.36 -11.93 -7.13
N ILE A 5 -1.69 -11.01 -6.22
CA ILE A 5 -2.82 -10.09 -6.40
C ILE A 5 -2.62 -9.23 -7.64
N TYR A 6 -1.47 -8.55 -7.78
CA TYR A 6 -1.21 -7.72 -8.96
C TYR A 6 -1.10 -8.53 -10.25
N ALA A 7 -0.42 -9.68 -10.22
CA ALA A 7 -0.25 -10.52 -11.41
C ALA A 7 -1.57 -11.07 -11.95
N ASN A 8 -2.59 -11.24 -11.09
CA ASN A 8 -3.89 -11.77 -11.47
C ASN A 8 -4.99 -10.70 -11.49
N GLN A 9 -4.64 -9.41 -11.60
CA GLN A 9 -5.59 -8.30 -11.45
C GLN A 9 -6.80 -8.41 -12.40
N GLU A 10 -6.59 -8.81 -13.65
CA GLU A 10 -7.68 -9.00 -14.62
C GLU A 10 -8.71 -10.04 -14.17
N ALA A 11 -8.29 -11.03 -13.38
CA ALA A 11 -9.15 -12.12 -12.94
C ALA A 11 -10.08 -11.74 -11.77
N TRP A 12 -9.72 -10.74 -10.95
CA TRP A 12 -10.48 -10.40 -9.74
C TRP A 12 -10.96 -8.95 -9.68
N ALA A 13 -10.34 -7.99 -10.39
CA ALA A 13 -10.62 -6.57 -10.23
C ALA A 13 -12.06 -6.17 -10.58
N ASN A 14 -12.68 -6.88 -11.54
CA ASN A 14 -14.03 -6.58 -12.01
C ASN A 14 -15.11 -7.49 -11.37
N LYS A 15 -14.75 -8.31 -10.38
CA LYS A 15 -15.70 -9.18 -9.69
C LYS A 15 -16.42 -8.42 -8.56
N PRO A 16 -17.74 -8.66 -8.37
CA PRO A 16 -18.47 -8.09 -7.23
C PRO A 16 -17.90 -8.48 -5.87
N ASN A 17 -17.29 -9.67 -5.77
CA ASN A 17 -16.67 -10.17 -4.56
C ASN A 17 -15.44 -11.04 -4.87
N PRO A 18 -14.22 -10.49 -4.78
CA PRO A 18 -12.98 -11.21 -5.04
C PRO A 18 -12.44 -12.00 -3.82
N ARG A 19 -13.17 -12.06 -2.69
CA ARG A 19 -12.68 -12.71 -1.45
C ARG A 19 -12.27 -14.17 -1.67
N GLU A 20 -13.02 -14.91 -2.49
CA GLU A 20 -12.71 -16.31 -2.81
C GLU A 20 -11.42 -16.45 -3.64
N ASP A 21 -11.14 -15.50 -4.54
CA ASP A 21 -9.88 -15.49 -5.29
C ASP A 21 -8.70 -15.26 -4.36
N PHE A 22 -8.82 -14.32 -3.42
CA PHE A 22 -7.78 -14.05 -2.43
C PHE A 22 -7.55 -15.23 -1.48
N ARG A 23 -8.62 -15.92 -1.07
CA ARG A 23 -8.52 -17.15 -0.28
C ARG A 23 -7.77 -18.25 -1.04
N LYS A 24 -8.05 -18.43 -2.34
CA LYS A 24 -7.34 -19.39 -3.20
C LYS A 24 -5.85 -19.03 -3.32
N TYR A 25 -5.53 -17.76 -3.56
CA TYR A 25 -4.13 -17.32 -3.60
C TYR A 25 -3.42 -17.55 -2.25
N ALA A 26 -4.11 -17.35 -1.12
CA ALA A 26 -3.55 -17.66 0.19
C ALA A 26 -3.26 -19.17 0.35
N GLN A 27 -4.14 -20.04 -0.18
CA GLN A 27 -3.93 -21.50 -0.20
C GLN A 27 -2.75 -21.90 -1.08
N GLU A 28 -2.64 -21.35 -2.30
CA GLU A 28 -1.53 -21.60 -3.23
C GLU A 28 -0.18 -21.15 -2.65
N LEU A 29 -0.19 -20.12 -1.82
CA LEU A 29 0.98 -19.64 -1.07
C LEU A 29 1.24 -20.39 0.23
N ASN A 30 0.47 -21.46 0.53
CA ASN A 30 0.56 -22.26 1.76
C ASN A 30 0.44 -21.43 3.06
N LEU A 31 -0.39 -20.39 3.06
CA LEU A 31 -0.71 -19.63 4.26
C LEU A 31 -1.68 -20.38 5.16
N ASP A 32 -1.68 -20.07 6.46
CA ASP A 32 -2.71 -20.54 7.38
C ASP A 32 -4.06 -19.89 7.04
N ILE A 33 -4.99 -20.70 6.54
CA ILE A 33 -6.30 -20.22 6.07
C ILE A 33 -7.23 -19.83 7.21
N ASN A 34 -7.11 -20.47 8.37
CA ASN A 34 -7.90 -20.08 9.54
C ASN A 34 -7.44 -18.70 10.03
N ARG A 35 -6.12 -18.50 10.08
CA ARG A 35 -5.54 -17.21 10.42
C ARG A 35 -5.89 -16.13 9.40
N PHE A 36 -5.74 -16.42 8.12
CA PHE A 36 -6.09 -15.50 7.02
C PHE A 36 -7.55 -15.04 7.10
N ASN A 37 -8.49 -15.96 7.29
CA ASN A 37 -9.91 -15.61 7.39
C ASN A 37 -10.18 -14.71 8.61
N LYS A 38 -9.51 -14.97 9.74
CA LYS A 38 -9.64 -14.12 10.92
C LYS A 38 -9.10 -12.71 10.66
N ASP A 39 -7.89 -12.61 10.12
CA ASP A 39 -7.24 -11.31 9.83
C ASP A 39 -8.08 -10.49 8.82
N MET A 40 -8.79 -11.15 7.89
CA MET A 40 -9.69 -10.50 6.92
C MET A 40 -10.96 -9.91 7.54
N GLU A 41 -11.40 -10.40 8.70
CA GLU A 41 -12.55 -9.83 9.42
C GLU A 41 -12.12 -8.70 10.37
N ASP A 42 -10.90 -8.79 10.92
CA ASP A 42 -10.35 -7.83 11.89
C ASP A 42 -9.68 -6.60 11.25
N LEU A 43 -9.60 -6.50 9.92
CA LEU A 43 -8.84 -5.43 9.23
C LEU A 43 -9.54 -4.07 9.12
N LYS A 44 -10.86 -4.00 9.35
CA LYS A 44 -11.67 -2.83 8.93
C LYS A 44 -11.22 -1.54 9.61
N GLU A 45 -10.93 -1.60 10.91
CA GLU A 45 -10.48 -0.45 11.67
C GLU A 45 -9.10 0.03 11.20
N ASN A 46 -8.18 -0.89 10.95
CA ASN A 46 -6.85 -0.58 10.44
C ASN A 46 -6.92 0.10 9.06
N ILE A 47 -7.74 -0.41 8.14
CA ILE A 47 -7.96 0.22 6.82
C ILE A 47 -8.48 1.65 6.97
N ASN A 48 -9.45 1.87 7.86
CA ASN A 48 -10.02 3.21 8.05
C ASN A 48 -8.99 4.18 8.65
N ASN A 49 -8.15 3.72 9.58
CA ASN A 49 -7.08 4.51 10.17
C ASN A 49 -6.03 4.90 9.13
N ASP A 50 -5.61 3.96 8.29
CA ASP A 50 -4.65 4.20 7.20
C ASP A 50 -5.22 5.16 6.14
N PHE A 51 -6.51 5.00 5.81
CA PHE A 51 -7.20 5.92 4.90
C PHE A 51 -7.25 7.34 5.45
N ALA A 52 -7.65 7.50 6.71
CA ALA A 52 -7.71 8.80 7.38
C ALA A 52 -6.31 9.45 7.50
N LEU A 53 -5.26 8.66 7.74
CA LEU A 53 -3.89 9.15 7.70
C LEU A 53 -3.53 9.67 6.30
N GLY A 54 -3.87 8.92 5.25
CA GLY A 54 -3.69 9.32 3.86
C GLY A 54 -4.34 10.67 3.56
N GLU A 55 -5.60 10.86 3.97
CA GLU A 55 -6.31 12.14 3.82
C GLU A 55 -5.61 13.28 4.57
N ARG A 56 -5.19 13.05 5.82
CA ARG A 56 -4.48 14.07 6.64
C ARG A 56 -3.18 14.53 6.02
N VAL A 57 -2.43 13.62 5.38
CA VAL A 57 -1.18 13.96 4.67
C VAL A 57 -1.42 14.36 3.21
N GLY A 58 -2.68 14.52 2.81
CA GLY A 58 -3.10 15.07 1.53
C GLY A 58 -3.04 14.08 0.36
N VAL A 59 -3.06 12.78 0.57
CA VAL A 59 -3.20 11.77 -0.50
C VAL A 59 -4.60 11.88 -1.11
N ASN A 60 -4.66 12.19 -2.41
CA ASN A 60 -5.90 12.38 -3.15
C ASN A 60 -6.04 11.45 -4.38
N SER A 61 -5.00 10.68 -4.68
CA SER A 61 -5.00 9.67 -5.74
C SER A 61 -3.92 8.63 -5.48
N THR A 62 -4.05 7.49 -6.16
CA THR A 62 -3.07 6.41 -6.13
C THR A 62 -2.46 6.21 -7.53
N PRO A 63 -1.16 5.84 -7.63
CA PRO A 63 -0.20 5.79 -6.54
C PRO A 63 0.23 7.20 -6.09
N THR A 64 0.63 7.32 -4.82
CA THR A 64 1.30 8.51 -4.27
C THR A 64 2.48 8.02 -3.42
N PHE A 65 3.63 8.69 -3.54
CA PHE A 65 4.86 8.36 -2.83
C PHE A 65 5.30 9.54 -1.96
N PHE A 66 5.86 9.25 -0.79
CA PHE A 66 6.57 10.22 0.03
C PHE A 66 8.02 9.77 0.14
N ILE A 67 8.96 10.57 -0.37
CA ILE A 67 10.40 10.28 -0.34
C ILE A 67 11.06 11.41 0.43
N ASN A 68 11.61 11.10 1.61
CA ASN A 68 12.19 12.07 2.55
C ASN A 68 11.26 13.26 2.88
N GLY A 69 9.96 13.00 3.01
CA GLY A 69 8.93 14.01 3.29
C GLY A 69 8.42 14.77 2.06
N GLN A 70 9.03 14.57 0.88
CA GLN A 70 8.54 15.15 -0.37
C GLN A 70 7.48 14.26 -1.02
N LYS A 71 6.32 14.83 -1.34
CA LYS A 71 5.18 14.13 -1.95
C LYS A 71 5.30 14.10 -3.47
N TYR A 72 5.10 12.92 -4.07
CA TYR A 72 5.03 12.70 -5.51
C TYR A 72 3.77 11.92 -5.84
N SER A 73 2.89 12.50 -6.66
CA SER A 73 1.59 11.92 -7.02
C SER A 73 1.57 11.37 -8.44
N GLY A 74 0.84 10.27 -8.63
CA GLY A 74 0.66 9.60 -9.91
C GLY A 74 1.73 8.55 -10.20
N VAL A 75 1.61 7.92 -11.37
CA VAL A 75 2.56 6.91 -11.84
C VAL A 75 3.88 7.59 -12.17
N ILE A 76 4.93 7.23 -11.43
CA ILE A 76 6.30 7.68 -11.67
C ILE A 76 7.01 6.58 -12.44
N GLN A 77 7.64 6.93 -13.56
CA GLN A 77 8.44 5.96 -14.32
C GLN A 77 9.69 5.57 -13.54
N GLN A 78 10.17 4.34 -13.70
CA GLN A 78 11.35 3.85 -12.97
C GLN A 78 12.57 4.79 -13.07
N GLY A 79 12.87 5.31 -14.27
CA GLY A 79 13.99 6.24 -14.46
C GLY A 79 13.83 7.55 -13.69
N GLN A 80 12.61 8.08 -13.61
CA GLN A 80 12.31 9.27 -12.79
C GLN A 80 12.42 8.95 -11.30
N PHE A 81 11.98 7.76 -10.90
CA PHE A 81 12.09 7.30 -9.52
C PHE A 81 13.55 7.20 -9.07
N GLN A 82 14.44 6.68 -9.93
CA GLN A 82 15.88 6.62 -9.67
C GLN A 82 16.47 8.03 -9.50
N GLN A 83 16.14 8.96 -10.40
CA GLN A 83 16.60 10.35 -10.30
C GLN A 83 16.14 11.02 -9.00
N ILE A 84 14.89 10.77 -8.59
CA ILE A 84 14.36 11.28 -7.32
C ILE A 84 15.18 10.71 -6.17
N ILE A 85 15.37 9.39 -6.10
CA ILE A 85 16.17 8.76 -5.03
C ILE A 85 17.59 9.33 -5.00
N ASP A 86 18.29 9.36 -6.13
CA ASP A 86 19.67 9.84 -6.22
C ASP A 86 19.79 11.29 -5.72
N SER A 87 18.79 12.13 -6.01
CA SER A 87 18.75 13.51 -5.54
C SER A 87 18.53 13.67 -4.03
N GLN A 88 18.08 12.61 -3.35
CA GLN A 88 17.75 12.58 -1.92
C GLN A 88 18.85 11.90 -1.08
N ILE A 89 19.76 11.14 -1.70
CA ILE A 89 20.89 10.52 -1.01
C ILE A 89 21.80 11.63 -0.44
N GLY A 90 22.10 11.54 0.86
CA GLY A 90 22.92 12.51 1.58
C GLY A 90 22.18 13.76 2.05
N LYS A 91 20.88 13.91 1.72
CA LYS A 91 20.01 14.94 2.32
C LYS A 91 19.31 14.35 3.54
N SER A 92 19.82 14.67 4.74
CA SER A 92 19.13 14.38 6.00
C SER A 92 17.87 15.26 6.12
N THR A 93 16.70 14.65 6.24
CA THR A 93 15.46 15.35 6.61
C THR A 93 15.59 15.86 8.04
N PRO A 94 15.20 17.11 8.37
CA PRO A 94 14.99 17.50 9.75
C PRO A 94 13.86 16.63 10.31
N GLU A 95 14.16 15.93 11.40
CA GLU A 95 13.25 15.08 12.16
C GLU A 95 11.96 15.85 12.50
N SER A 96 10.85 15.54 11.84
CA SER A 96 9.53 16.04 12.25
C SER A 96 9.02 15.16 13.38
N THR A 97 9.60 15.33 14.57
CA THR A 97 9.00 14.91 15.83
C THR A 97 7.75 15.76 16.05
N GLN A 98 6.62 15.35 15.47
CA GLN A 98 5.33 15.67 16.04
C GLN A 98 4.94 14.51 16.97
N SER A 99 5.26 14.68 18.25
CA SER A 99 4.65 13.91 19.32
C SER A 99 3.12 13.99 19.20
N PRO A 100 2.38 12.86 19.31
CA PRO A 100 0.98 12.94 19.66
C PRO A 100 0.89 13.60 21.04
N GLN A 101 0.19 14.73 21.15
CA GLN A 101 -0.42 15.11 22.43
C GLN A 101 -1.58 14.16 22.72
#